data_AF-A0A016TGQ1-F1
#
_entry.id   AF-A0A016TGQ1-F1
#
_cell.length_a   1.000
_cell.length_b   1.000
_cell.length_c   1.000
_cell.angle_alpha   90.00
_cell.angle_beta   90.00
_cell.angle_gamma   90.00
#
_symmetry.space_group_name_H-M   'P 1'
#
loop_
_entity.id
_entity.type
_entity.pdbx_description
1 polymer ?
#
loop_
_entity_poly.entity_id
_entity_poly.type
_entity_poly.pdbx_seq_one_letter_code
_entity_poly.pdbx_strand_id
1 'polypeptide(L)'
;MYADRFVKFCIIVAVVRLTDGWKRYETRVLDCPDSNATSCTMELPKGVKQNINCRREPIPDSERTKLNKDATHRLACPVGCKIHIVQQTLSLSRKCLNFSTFGKYYDATAKDWYIWMCDPCRAVFKTNCEYDE
;
A
#
# COMPACT_ATOMS: atom_id res chain seq x y z
N MET A 1 -26.99 -2.98 -62.31
CA MET A 1 -25.67 -2.35 -62.12
C MET A 1 -25.85 -1.11 -61.25
N TYR A 2 -25.54 -1.19 -59.95
CA TYR A 2 -25.15 -0.06 -59.08
C TYR A 2 -24.63 -0.68 -57.78
N ALA A 3 -23.47 -1.34 -57.90
CA ALA A 3 -22.70 -1.87 -56.80
C ALA A 3 -21.46 -0.97 -56.65
N ASP A 4 -21.59 0.17 -55.98
CA ASP A 4 -20.44 0.97 -55.55
C ASP A 4 -20.93 2.16 -54.71
N ARG A 5 -20.69 2.13 -53.39
CA ARG A 5 -20.32 3.30 -52.54
C ARG A 5 -20.59 3.17 -51.05
N PHE A 6 -21.35 2.20 -50.56
CA PHE A 6 -21.74 2.20 -49.13
C PHE A 6 -20.88 1.36 -48.18
N VAL A 7 -19.86 0.66 -48.66
CA VAL A 7 -19.04 -0.27 -47.83
C VAL A 7 -17.61 0.26 -47.60
N LYS A 8 -17.35 1.56 -47.80
CA LYS A 8 -16.02 2.15 -47.62
C LYS A 8 -15.88 3.13 -46.45
N PHE A 9 -16.94 3.36 -45.67
CA PHE A 9 -16.93 4.37 -44.60
C PHE A 9 -17.20 3.84 -43.18
N CYS A 10 -17.21 2.52 -42.98
CA CYS A 10 -17.32 1.92 -41.64
C CYS A 10 -15.99 1.32 -41.13
N ILE A 11 -14.87 1.66 -41.76
CA ILE A 11 -13.54 1.47 -41.18
C ILE A 11 -13.03 2.86 -40.78
N ILE A 12 -13.83 3.61 -40.01
CA ILE A 12 -13.24 4.60 -39.12
C ILE A 12 -12.56 3.77 -38.05
N VAL A 13 -11.26 3.63 -38.26
CA VAL A 13 -10.22 3.16 -37.37
C VAL A 13 -10.47 3.75 -35.97
N ALA A 14 -11.33 3.09 -35.20
CA ALA A 14 -11.27 3.14 -33.75
C ALA A 14 -10.07 2.28 -33.35
N VAL A 15 -8.86 2.77 -33.68
CA VAL A 15 -7.69 2.48 -32.85
C VAL A 15 -7.96 3.25 -31.57
N VAL A 16 -8.83 2.66 -30.74
CA VAL A 16 -8.83 2.91 -29.31
C VAL A 16 -7.38 2.67 -28.93
N ARG A 17 -6.66 3.72 -28.57
CA ARG A 17 -5.34 3.62 -27.96
C ARG A 17 -5.56 2.85 -26.65
N LEU A 18 -5.54 1.52 -26.72
CA LEU A 18 -5.31 0.62 -25.59
C LEU A 18 -3.83 0.73 -25.20
N THR A 19 -3.44 1.94 -24.84
CA THR A 19 -2.22 2.23 -24.11
C THR A 19 -2.65 2.97 -22.85
N ASP A 20 -3.67 2.43 -22.15
CA ASP A 20 -3.65 2.57 -20.70
C ASP A 20 -2.39 1.82 -20.28
N GLY A 21 -1.32 2.57 -20.03
CA GLY A 21 0.03 2.06 -19.81
C GLY A 21 0.02 0.93 -18.77
N TRP A 22 0.79 -0.12 -19.04
CA TRP A 22 0.91 -1.23 -18.11
C TRP A 22 1.58 -0.73 -16.83
N LYS A 23 0.85 -0.76 -15.71
CA LYS A 23 1.43 -0.34 -14.43
C LYS A 23 2.44 -1.37 -13.95
N ARG A 24 3.63 -0.89 -13.58
CA ARG A 24 4.65 -1.74 -12.96
C ARG A 24 4.38 -1.83 -11.47
N TYR A 25 4.42 -3.06 -10.93
CA TYR A 25 4.28 -3.31 -9.50
C TYR A 25 5.54 -3.89 -8.90
N GLU A 26 5.97 -3.35 -7.77
CA GLU A 26 7.11 -3.89 -7.00
C GLU A 26 6.70 -4.28 -5.60
N THR A 27 7.12 -5.45 -5.16
CA THR A 27 6.89 -5.89 -3.78
C THR A 27 7.88 -5.23 -2.85
N ARG A 28 7.40 -4.75 -1.69
CA ARG A 28 8.21 -4.45 -0.52
C ARG A 28 7.68 -5.19 0.71
N VAL A 29 8.56 -5.51 1.64
CA VAL A 29 8.19 -6.19 2.91
C VAL A 29 8.67 -5.35 4.08
N LEU A 30 7.73 -4.88 4.89
CA LEU A 30 7.97 -4.14 6.11
C LEU A 30 7.96 -5.11 7.30
N ASP A 31 9.06 -5.18 8.01
CA ASP A 31 9.22 -5.95 9.24
C ASP A 31 9.60 -5.01 10.39
N CYS A 32 8.75 -5.01 11.41
CA CYS A 32 8.90 -4.19 12.60
C CYS A 32 8.79 -5.10 13.83
N PRO A 33 9.67 -4.96 14.83
CA PRO A 33 9.63 -5.83 16.01
C PRO A 33 8.35 -5.66 16.83
N ASP A 34 7.86 -4.42 16.98
CA ASP A 34 6.58 -4.08 17.59
C ASP A 34 6.14 -2.65 17.24
N SER A 35 4.99 -2.23 17.79
CA SER A 35 4.41 -0.88 17.62
C SER A 35 5.18 0.23 18.36
N ASN A 36 6.12 -0.12 19.24
CA ASN A 36 7.00 0.79 19.98
C ASN A 36 8.38 0.94 19.33
N ALA A 37 8.63 0.27 18.22
CA ALA A 37 9.88 0.38 17.48
C ALA A 37 10.10 1.82 17.00
N THR A 38 11.37 2.25 16.96
CA THR A 38 11.79 3.51 16.31
C THR A 38 12.26 3.29 14.88
N SER A 39 12.75 2.08 14.58
CA SER A 39 13.24 1.68 13.27
C SER A 39 12.67 0.33 12.87
N CYS A 40 12.35 0.19 11.59
CA CYS A 40 11.91 -1.07 11.00
C CYS A 40 12.79 -1.44 9.81
N THR A 41 12.77 -2.71 9.42
CA THR A 41 13.45 -3.19 8.21
C THR A 41 12.46 -3.20 7.06
N MET A 42 12.81 -2.54 5.95
CA MET A 42 12.10 -2.64 4.69
C MET A 42 12.94 -3.47 3.71
N GLU A 43 12.39 -4.57 3.23
CA GLU A 43 12.97 -5.34 2.13
C GLU A 43 12.39 -4.83 0.80
N LEU A 44 13.27 -4.39 -0.08
CA LEU A 44 13.00 -3.95 -1.44
C LEU A 44 13.05 -5.15 -2.42
N PRO A 45 12.62 -4.97 -3.67
CA PRO A 45 12.83 -5.98 -4.71
C PRO A 45 14.29 -6.44 -4.78
N LYS A 46 14.48 -7.72 -5.11
CA LYS A 46 15.81 -8.38 -5.16
C LYS A 46 16.47 -8.59 -3.79
N GLY A 47 15.71 -8.47 -2.69
CA GLY A 47 16.17 -8.85 -1.34
C GLY A 47 17.04 -7.79 -0.64
N VAL A 48 17.10 -6.57 -1.18
CA VAL A 48 17.84 -5.47 -0.56
C VAL A 48 17.11 -5.02 0.70
N LYS A 49 17.76 -5.07 1.86
CA LYS A 49 17.18 -4.64 3.13
C LYS A 49 17.71 -3.27 3.53
N GLN A 50 16.80 -2.39 3.92
CA GLN A 50 17.12 -1.06 4.42
C GLN A 50 16.43 -0.81 5.76
N ASN A 51 17.12 -0.11 6.67
CA ASN A 51 16.50 0.39 7.89
C ASN A 51 15.75 1.67 7.57
N ILE A 52 14.48 1.73 7.95
CA ILE A 52 13.63 2.91 7.80
C ILE A 52 13.24 3.44 9.17
N ASN A 53 13.19 4.78 9.27
CA ASN A 53 12.74 5.45 10.48
C ASN A 53 11.23 5.59 10.43
N CYS A 54 10.56 5.04 11.43
CA CYS A 54 9.13 5.14 11.60
C CYS A 54 8.81 6.16 12.68
N ARG A 55 7.63 6.78 12.60
CA ARG A 55 7.18 7.78 13.56
C ARG A 55 6.06 7.22 14.41
N ARG A 56 6.04 7.61 15.68
CA ARG A 56 4.91 7.34 16.57
C ARG A 56 3.91 8.47 16.47
N GLU A 57 2.66 8.11 16.30
CA GLU A 57 1.55 9.04 16.17
C GLU A 57 0.43 8.67 17.14
N PRO A 58 -0.33 9.65 17.65
CA PRO A 58 -1.59 9.34 18.29
C PRO A 58 -2.53 8.65 17.28
N ILE A 59 -3.29 7.68 17.76
CA ILE A 59 -4.35 7.06 16.95
C ILE A 59 -5.50 8.07 16.82
N PRO A 60 -5.93 8.43 15.60
CA PRO A 60 -7.09 9.30 15.42
C PRO A 60 -8.34 8.71 16.05
N ASP A 61 -9.18 9.53 16.68
CA ASP A 61 -10.38 9.04 17.37
C ASP A 61 -11.35 8.30 16.43
N SER A 62 -11.40 8.72 15.15
CA SER A 62 -12.17 8.04 14.10
C SER A 62 -11.68 6.63 13.76
N GLU A 63 -10.43 6.30 14.09
CA GLU A 63 -9.81 4.99 13.86
C GLU A 63 -9.78 4.12 15.13
N ARG A 64 -10.31 4.63 16.25
CA ARG A 64 -10.43 3.85 17.49
C ARG A 64 -11.59 2.86 17.38
N THR A 65 -11.28 1.62 17.74
CA THR A 65 -12.20 0.47 17.74
C THR A 65 -12.08 -0.31 19.04
N LYS A 66 -12.93 -1.32 19.23
CA LYS A 66 -12.82 -2.23 20.38
C LYS A 66 -11.49 -3.01 20.41
N LEU A 67 -10.81 -3.16 19.27
CA LEU A 67 -9.61 -4.00 19.14
C LEU A 67 -8.30 -3.26 19.49
N ASN A 68 -8.26 -1.95 19.26
CA ASN A 68 -7.14 -1.06 19.59
C ASN A 68 -7.48 -0.09 20.73
N LYS A 69 -8.50 -0.39 21.54
CA LYS A 69 -8.96 0.46 22.65
C LYS A 69 -7.85 0.79 23.67
N ASP A 70 -6.93 -0.15 23.88
CA ASP A 70 -5.84 -0.04 24.84
C ASP A 70 -4.57 0.56 24.19
N ALA A 71 -4.59 0.77 22.87
CA ALA A 71 -3.48 1.38 22.16
C ALA A 71 -3.53 2.90 22.31
N THR A 72 -2.39 3.45 22.72
CA THR A 72 -2.19 4.88 22.89
C THR A 72 -1.65 5.53 21.62
N HIS A 73 -0.88 4.78 20.83
CA HIS A 73 -0.18 5.26 19.64
C HIS A 73 -0.21 4.21 18.53
N ARG A 74 0.00 4.67 17.29
CA ARG A 74 0.34 3.83 16.14
C ARG A 74 1.77 4.13 15.69
N LEU A 75 2.45 3.09 15.19
CA LEU A 75 3.69 3.22 14.46
C LEU A 75 3.37 3.43 12.99
N ALA A 76 3.87 4.50 12.37
CA ALA A 76 3.71 4.79 10.96
C ALA A 76 5.07 4.79 10.26
N CYS A 77 5.22 3.95 9.25
CA CYS A 77 6.47 3.76 8.52
C CYS A 77 6.33 4.24 7.07
N PRO A 78 7.24 5.11 6.58
CA PRO A 78 7.21 5.55 5.19
C PRO A 78 7.54 4.38 4.26
N VAL A 79 6.86 4.32 3.12
CA VAL A 79 7.09 3.28 2.12
C VAL A 79 7.89 3.81 0.94
N GLY A 80 7.86 5.10 0.63
CA GLY A 80 8.59 5.70 -0.48
C GLY A 80 8.06 5.30 -1.86
N CYS A 81 6.76 5.01 -1.96
CA CYS A 81 6.08 4.65 -3.21
C CYS A 81 4.55 4.74 -3.05
N LYS A 82 3.80 4.75 -4.16
CA LYS A 82 2.35 4.62 -4.11
C LYS A 82 1.92 3.19 -3.76
N ILE A 83 1.21 3.01 -2.66
CA ILE A 83 0.79 1.68 -2.21
C ILE A 83 -0.50 1.23 -2.90
N HIS A 84 -0.43 0.13 -3.65
CA HIS A 84 -1.60 -0.53 -4.23
C HIS A 84 -2.34 -1.40 -3.19
N ILE A 85 -1.65 -2.35 -2.55
CA ILE A 85 -2.24 -3.28 -1.56
C ILE A 85 -1.28 -3.42 -0.36
N VAL A 86 -1.84 -3.60 0.84
CA VAL A 86 -1.11 -4.07 2.02
C VAL A 86 -1.68 -5.41 2.44
N GLN A 87 -0.80 -6.38 2.65
CA GLN A 87 -1.10 -7.74 3.08
C GLN A 87 -0.29 -8.06 4.32
N GLN A 88 -0.84 -8.91 5.17
CA GLN A 88 -0.08 -9.52 6.26
C GLN A 88 0.51 -10.82 5.77
N THR A 89 1.83 -10.95 5.84
CA THR A 89 2.51 -12.21 5.49
C THR A 89 2.62 -13.12 6.69
N LEU A 90 2.89 -12.55 7.86
CA LEU A 90 3.00 -13.28 9.13
C LEU A 90 2.32 -12.46 10.21
N SER A 91 1.29 -13.02 10.84
CA SER A 91 0.64 -12.41 11.99
C SER A 91 1.02 -13.18 13.25
N LEU A 92 1.70 -12.49 14.17
CA LEU A 92 2.10 -13.05 15.47
C LEU A 92 0.95 -12.95 16.49
N SER A 93 -0.17 -12.34 16.12
CA SER A 93 -1.32 -12.11 17.00
C SER A 93 -2.63 -12.23 16.21
N ARG A 94 -3.54 -13.10 16.64
CA ARG A 94 -4.89 -13.21 16.04
C ARG A 94 -5.67 -11.87 16.07
N LYS A 95 -5.26 -10.93 16.93
CA LYS A 95 -5.85 -9.58 17.01
C LYS A 95 -5.36 -8.64 15.90
N CYS A 96 -4.34 -9.03 15.13
CA CYS A 96 -3.92 -8.30 13.94
C CYS A 96 -4.77 -8.63 12.69
N LEU A 97 -5.78 -9.49 12.75
CA LEU A 97 -6.51 -9.91 11.53
C LEU A 97 -7.44 -8.84 10.91
N ASN A 98 -7.74 -7.75 11.64
CA ASN A 98 -8.66 -6.71 11.18
C ASN A 98 -7.91 -5.42 10.86
N PHE A 99 -8.30 -4.74 9.78
CA PHE A 99 -7.81 -3.40 9.37
C PHE A 99 -8.01 -2.28 10.43
N SER A 100 -8.57 -2.61 11.59
CA SER A 100 -8.67 -1.71 12.74
C SER A 100 -7.35 -1.54 13.50
N THR A 101 -6.35 -2.41 13.28
CA THR A 101 -5.07 -2.38 14.01
C THR A 101 -3.86 -2.17 13.10
N PHE A 102 -4.08 -2.05 11.79
CA PHE A 102 -3.07 -1.73 10.79
C PHE A 102 -3.73 -1.18 9.52
N GLY A 103 -2.96 -0.49 8.69
CA GLY A 103 -3.48 -0.02 7.41
C GLY A 103 -2.46 0.76 6.62
N LYS A 104 -2.97 1.55 5.68
CA LYS A 104 -2.19 2.51 4.90
C LYS A 104 -2.90 3.85 4.83
N TYR A 105 -2.13 4.92 4.75
CA TYR A 105 -2.65 6.25 4.41
C TYR A 105 -1.59 7.03 3.63
N TYR A 106 -2.02 8.08 2.94
CA TYR A 106 -1.15 9.03 2.30
C TYR A 106 -0.98 10.26 3.20
N ASP A 107 0.25 10.61 3.54
CA ASP A 107 0.55 11.86 4.23
C ASP A 107 0.82 12.96 3.20
N ALA A 108 -0.08 13.94 3.12
CA ALA A 108 0.06 15.07 2.20
C ALA A 108 1.25 16.00 2.56
N THR A 109 1.66 16.05 3.83
CA THR A 109 2.77 16.89 4.30
C THR A 109 4.11 16.27 3.91
N ALA A 110 4.27 14.97 4.20
CA ALA A 110 5.47 14.22 3.82
C ALA A 110 5.49 13.83 2.33
N LYS A 111 4.35 13.97 1.64
CA LYS A 111 4.12 13.54 0.25
C LYS A 111 4.44 12.07 0.00
N ASP A 112 4.20 11.21 0.99
CA ASP A 112 4.51 9.78 0.92
C ASP A 112 3.38 8.92 1.49
N TRP A 113 3.36 7.65 1.09
CA TRP A 113 2.48 6.64 1.66
C TRP A 113 3.13 5.99 2.87
N TYR A 114 2.30 5.77 3.89
CA TYR A 114 2.68 5.13 5.13
C TYR A 114 1.91 3.83 5.31
N ILE A 115 2.60 2.82 5.80
CA ILE A 115 1.95 1.67 6.46
C ILE A 115 1.99 1.95 7.94
N TRP A 116 0.86 1.74 8.62
CA TRP A 116 0.78 1.91 10.06
C TRP A 116 0.27 0.64 10.74
N MET A 117 0.66 0.48 12.00
CA MET A 117 0.13 -0.55 12.89
C MET A 117 0.07 -0.03 14.33
N CYS A 118 -0.80 -0.60 15.16
CA CYS A 118 -0.86 -0.31 16.58
C CYS A 118 -1.05 -1.58 17.40
N ASP A 119 -0.81 -1.48 18.71
CA ASP A 119 -1.09 -2.61 19.60
C ASP A 119 -2.57 -3.04 19.51
N PRO A 120 -2.86 -4.34 19.68
CA PRO A 120 -1.94 -5.45 19.92
C PRO A 120 -1.47 -6.14 18.62
N CYS A 121 -1.48 -5.46 17.48
CA CYS A 121 -0.98 -6.03 16.24
C CYS A 121 0.55 -6.13 16.24
N ARG A 122 1.05 -7.31 15.87
CA ARG A 122 2.44 -7.56 15.52
C ARG A 122 2.46 -8.44 14.28
N ALA A 123 2.89 -7.88 13.16
CA ALA A 123 2.88 -8.57 11.89
C ALA A 123 3.97 -8.06 10.96
N VAL A 124 4.35 -8.90 10.02
CA VAL A 124 5.14 -8.52 8.85
C VAL A 124 4.16 -8.13 7.75
N PHE A 125 4.36 -6.95 7.16
CA PHE A 125 3.48 -6.42 6.12
C PHE A 125 4.16 -6.49 4.76
N LYS A 126 3.50 -7.12 3.79
CA LYS A 126 3.88 -7.08 2.40
C LYS A 126 3.04 -6.06 1.66
N THR A 127 3.66 -5.26 0.80
CA THR A 127 3.00 -4.23 0.02
C THR A 127 3.43 -4.27 -1.43
N ASN A 128 2.54 -3.83 -2.33
CA ASN A 128 2.84 -3.64 -3.74
C ASN A 128 2.88 -2.14 -4.06
N CYS A 129 4.05 -1.66 -4.45
CA CYS A 129 4.28 -0.32 -4.97
C CYS A 129 3.86 -0.23 -6.42
N GLU A 130 2.97 0.69 -6.73
CA GLU A 130 2.53 1.05 -8.08
C GLU A 130 3.42 2.15 -8.63
N TYR A 131 3.91 1.98 -9.87
CA TYR A 131 4.65 3.00 -10.60
C TYR A 131 4.01 3.22 -11.97
N ASP A 132 3.91 4.48 -12.33
CA ASP A 132 3.63 4.90 -13.69
C ASP A 132 4.92 4.76 -14.52
N GLU A 133 4.82 4.29 -15.77
CA GLU A 133 5.97 4.19 -16.71
C GLU A 133 6.46 5.56 -17.19
#